data_AF-A0A2A2RXU0-F1
#
_entry.id   AF-A0A2A2RXU0-F1
#
_cell.length_a   1.000
_cell.length_b   1.000
_cell.length_c   1.000
_cell.angle_alpha   90.00
_cell.angle_beta   90.00
_cell.angle_gamma   90.00
#
_symmetry.space_group_name_H-M   'P 1'
#
loop_
_entity.id
_entity.type
_entity.pdbx_description
1 polymer ?
#
loop_
_entity_poly.entity_id
_entity_poly.type
_entity_poly.pdbx_seq_one_letter_code
_entity_poly.pdbx_strand_id
1 'polypeptide(L)' 'MNPSPAITLTQTVEQLERLNSALAALRRDLLPGQPRKFAILAEGPLEDMRRLQEEIQQLTCVITAGGASHQELALAG' A
#
# COMPACT_ATOMS: atom_id res chain seq x y z
N MET A 1 10.91 13.41 -14.16
CA MET A 1 11.66 12.21 -13.71
C MET A 1 10.66 11.32 -12.97
N ASN A 2 10.46 10.08 -13.40
CA ASN A 2 9.64 9.15 -12.62
C ASN A 2 10.42 8.76 -11.34
N PRO A 3 9.77 8.70 -10.16
CA PRO A 3 10.43 8.28 -8.93
C PRO A 3 10.99 6.87 -9.06
N SER A 4 12.07 6.58 -8.33
CA SER A 4 12.60 5.22 -8.23
C SER A 4 11.55 4.29 -7.59
N PRO A 5 11.43 3.02 -8.01
CA PRO A 5 10.50 2.06 -7.42
C PRO A 5 10.57 1.96 -5.90
N ALA A 6 11.76 2.13 -5.31
CA ALA A 6 11.95 2.14 -3.85
C ALA A 6 11.29 3.36 -3.17
N ILE A 7 11.37 4.54 -3.80
CA ILE A 7 10.71 5.75 -3.28
C ILE A 7 9.19 5.59 -3.38
N THR A 8 8.71 5.08 -4.53
CA THR A 8 7.28 4.80 -4.71
C THR A 8 6.79 3.80 -3.67
N LEU A 9 7.52 2.71 -3.42
CA LEU A 9 7.15 1.72 -2.40
C LEU A 9 6.97 2.35 -1.02
N THR A 10 7.93 3.16 -0.56
CA THR A 10 7.82 3.86 0.72
C THR A 10 6.57 4.75 0.76
N GLN A 11 6.31 5.52 -0.30
CA GLN A 11 5.14 6.40 -0.37
C GLN A 11 3.82 5.62 -0.37
N THR A 12 3.74 4.50 -1.08
CA THR A 12 2.56 3.63 -1.14
C THR A 12 2.29 2.99 0.22
N VAL A 13 3.33 2.56 0.95
CA VAL A 13 3.20 2.04 2.32
C VAL A 13 2.68 3.13 3.27
N GLU A 14 3.27 4.32 3.26
CA GLU A 14 2.80 5.42 4.10
C GLU A 14 1.34 5.81 3.79
N GLN A 15 0.94 5.74 2.52
CA GLN A 15 -0.45 6.00 2.12
C GLN A 15 -1.39 4.94 2.70
N LEU A 16 -1.02 3.66 2.64
CA LEU A 16 -1.78 2.57 3.23
C LEU A 16 -1.92 2.73 4.75
N GLU A 17 -0.85 3.13 5.45
CA GLU A 17 -0.88 3.38 6.90
C GLU A 17 -1.81 4.54 7.29
N ARG A 18 -1.77 5.65 6.54
CA ARG A 18 -2.67 6.79 6.73
C ARG A 18 -4.13 6.38 6.52
N LEU A 19 -4.41 5.61 5.47
CA LEU A 19 -5.77 5.16 5.16
C LEU A 19 -6.30 4.18 6.21
N ASN A 20 -5.45 3.26 6.68
CA ASN A 20 -5.79 2.34 7.78
C ASN A 20 -6.13 3.11 9.06
N SER A 21 -5.34 4.14 9.39
CA SER A 21 -5.59 5.01 10.55
C SER A 21 -6.91 5.77 10.43
N ALA A 22 -7.21 6.32 9.25
CA ALA A 22 -8.47 7.01 8.98
C ALA A 22 -9.68 6.06 9.09
N LEU A 23 -9.58 4.85 8.55
CA LEU A 23 -10.65 3.85 8.64
C LEU A 23 -10.88 3.38 10.07
N ALA A 24 -9.81 3.25 10.87
CA ALA A 24 -9.92 2.92 12.28
C ALA A 24 -10.62 4.02 13.10
N ALA A 25 -10.37 5.30 12.79
CA ALA A 25 -11.09 6.43 13.38
C ALA A 25 -12.58 6.40 12.97
N LEU A 26 -12.86 6.27 11.67
CA LEU A 26 -14.23 6.17 11.14
C LEU A 26 -15.03 5.03 11.80
N ARG A 27 -14.39 3.87 11.99
CA ARG A 27 -14.99 2.71 12.68
C ARG A 27 -15.36 3.04 14.12
N ARG A 28 -14.47 3.71 14.85
CA ARG A 28 -14.70 4.09 16.26
C ARG A 28 -15.88 5.05 16.39
N ASP A 29 -15.97 6.00 15.48
CA ASP A 29 -16.95 7.08 15.54
C ASP A 29 -18.34 6.63 15.07
N LEU A 30 -18.41 5.73 14.08
CA LEU A 30 -19.67 5.38 13.43
C LEU A 30 -20.17 3.97 13.74
N LEU A 31 -19.32 2.96 13.91
CA LEU A 31 -19.78 1.58 14.02
C LEU A 31 -20.73 1.34 15.22
N PRO A 32 -20.48 1.90 16.43
CA PRO A 32 -21.34 1.63 17.59
C PRO A 32 -22.79 2.11 17.45
N GLY A 33 -23.04 3.21 16.71
CA GLY A 33 -24.37 3.84 16.61
C GLY A 33 -24.94 3.94 15.19
N GLN A 34 -24.11 3.80 14.17
CA GLN A 34 -24.46 4.00 12.76
C GLN A 34 -23.78 2.94 11.87
N PRO A 35 -23.98 1.63 12.11
CA PRO A 35 -23.24 0.56 11.41
C PRO A 35 -23.46 0.56 9.90
N ARG A 36 -24.67 0.89 9.43
CA ARG A 36 -24.97 1.00 7.99
C ARG A 36 -24.23 2.16 7.32
N LYS A 37 -24.11 3.30 8.02
CA LYS A 37 -23.37 4.46 7.52
C LYS A 37 -21.87 4.17 7.48
N PHE A 38 -21.35 3.48 8.49
CA PHE A 38 -19.97 3.01 8.48
C PHE A 38 -19.71 2.11 7.27
N ALA A 39 -20.56 1.09 7.03
CA ALA A 39 -20.38 0.17 5.91
C ALA A 39 -20.26 0.90 4.56
N ILE A 40 -21.21 1.80 4.25
CA ILE A 40 -21.21 2.58 3.01
C ILE A 40 -19.94 3.44 2.87
N LEU A 41 -19.54 4.13 3.95
CA LEU A 41 -18.37 5.00 3.92
C LEU A 41 -17.04 4.23 3.92
N ALA A 42 -17.03 2.98 4.38
CA ALA A 42 -15.86 2.11 4.41
C ALA A 42 -15.57 1.44 3.07
N GLU A 43 -16.57 1.28 2.19
CA GLU A 43 -16.42 0.58 0.90
C GLU A 43 -15.28 1.16 0.04
N GLY A 44 -15.29 2.47 -0.19
CA GLY A 44 -14.22 3.15 -0.95
C GLY A 44 -12.83 2.98 -0.34
N PRO A 45 -12.63 3.36 0.93
CA PRO A 45 -11.36 3.14 1.63
C PRO A 45 -10.86 1.69 1.61
N LEU A 46 -11.74 0.70 1.77
CA LEU A 46 -11.34 -0.70 1.73
C LEU A 46 -10.86 -1.14 0.34
N GLU A 47 -11.52 -0.67 -0.71
CA GLU A 47 -11.09 -0.91 -2.09
C GLU A 47 -9.75 -0.21 -2.40
N ASP A 48 -9.56 1.02 -1.93
CA ASP A 48 -8.28 1.73 -2.06
C ASP A 48 -7.15 1.01 -1.32
N MET A 49 -7.41 0.47 -0.12
CA MET A 49 -6.44 -0.35 0.62
C MET A 49 -6.02 -1.59 -0.17
N ARG A 50 -6.98 -2.27 -0.82
CA ARG A 50 -6.69 -3.44 -1.67
C ARG A 50 -5.76 -3.07 -2.83
N ARG A 51 -6.01 -1.94 -3.50
CA ARG A 51 -5.17 -1.45 -4.60
C ARG A 51 -3.76 -1.10 -4.15
N LEU A 52 -3.62 -0.40 -3.03
CA LEU A 52 -2.31 -0.05 -2.46
C LEU A 52 -1.50 -1.30 -2.09
N GLN A 53 -2.16 -2.34 -1.56
CA GLN A 53 -1.52 -3.62 -1.26
C GLN A 53 -1.01 -4.33 -2.53
N GLU A 54 -1.78 -4.31 -3.61
CA GLU A 54 -1.36 -4.86 -4.91
C GLU A 54 -0.17 -4.08 -5.48
N GLU A 55 -0.19 -2.75 -5.39
CA GLU A 55 0.92 -1.90 -5.83
C GLU A 55 2.20 -2.16 -5.01
N ILE A 56 2.08 -2.31 -3.69
CA ILE A 56 3.21 -2.69 -2.82
C ILE A 56 3.81 -4.03 -3.25
N GLN A 57 2.97 -5.03 -3.56
CA GLN A 57 3.43 -6.34 -4.03
C GLN A 57 4.18 -6.22 -5.36
N GLN A 58 3.64 -5.46 -6.31
CA GLN A 58 4.26 -5.22 -7.61
C GLN A 58 5.62 -4.50 -7.48
N LEU A 59 5.68 -3.42 -6.70
CA LEU A 59 6.90 -2.66 -6.46
C LEU A 59 7.97 -3.51 -5.76
N THR A 60 7.58 -4.32 -4.79
CA THR A 60 8.48 -5.26 -4.11
C THR A 60 9.06 -6.29 -5.09
N CYS A 61 8.23 -6.83 -5.99
CA CYS A 61 8.67 -7.75 -7.04
C CYS A 61 9.69 -7.07 -7.98
N VAL A 62 9.41 -5.84 -8.42
CA VAL A 62 10.33 -5.07 -9.28
C VAL A 62 11.67 -4.81 -8.59
N ILE A 63 11.67 -4.41 -7.32
CA ILE A 63 12.90 -4.12 -6.57
C ILE A 63 13.74 -5.39 -6.37
N THR A 64 13.10 -6.51 -6.02
CA THR A 64 13.80 -7.79 -5.79
C THR A 64 14.33 -8.39 -7.09
N ALA A 65 13.57 -8.32 -8.19
CA ALA A 65 14.03 -8.74 -9.52
C ALA A 65 15.18 -7.86 -10.05
N GLY A 66 15.11 -6.55 -9.82
CA GLY A 66 16.20 -5.61 -10.14
C GLY A 66 17.47 -5.86 -9.33
N GLY A 67 17.33 -6.26 -8.06
CA GLY A 67 18.45 -6.63 -7.18
C GLY A 67 19.14 -7.94 -7.60
N ALA A 68 18.37 -8.96 -7.98
CA ALA A 68 18.92 -10.24 -8.46
C ALA A 68 19.79 -10.07 -9.72
N SER A 69 19.33 -9.23 -10.65
CA SER A 69 20.04 -8.92 -11.90
C SER A 69 21.39 -8.23 -11.67
N HIS A 70 21.54 -7.46 -10.57
CA HIS A 70 22.79 -6.77 -10.22
C HIS A 70 23.80 -7.69 -9.53
N GLN A 71 23.32 -8.74 -8.86
CA GLN A 71 24.16 -9.66 -8.09
C GLN A 71 24.78 -10.77 -8.95
N GLU A 72 24.14 -11.18 -10.04
CA GLU A 72 24.72 -12.12 -11.03
C GLU A 72 25.91 -11.54 -11.81
N LEU A 73 25.89 -10.23 -12.12
CA LEU A 73 27.01 -9.56 -12.79
C LEU A 73 28.24 -9.37 -11.88
N ALA A 74 28.04 -9.26 -10.57
CA ALA A 74 29.12 -9.06 -9.60
C ALA A 74 29.91 -10.34 -9.26
N LEU A 75 29.38 -11.53 -9.59
CA LEU A 75 30.03 -12.82 -9.36
C LEU A 75 30.74 -13.36 -10.63
N ALA A 76 30.60 -12.67 -11.76
CA ALA A 76 31.13 -13.08 -13.06
C ALA A 76 32.38 -12.28 -13.52
N GLY A 77 32.97 -11.45 -12.65
CA GLY A 77 34.18 -10.66 -12.90
C GLY A 77 35.20 -10.81 -11.78
#